data_AF-S3JUI4-F1
#
_entry.id   AF-S3JUI4-F1
#
_cell.length_a   1.000
_cell.length_b   1.000
_cell.length_c   1.000
_cell.angle_alpha   90.00
_cell.angle_beta   90.00
_cell.angle_gamma   90.00
#
_symmetry.space_group_name_H-M   'P 1'
#
loop_
_entity.id
_entity.type
_entity.pdbx_description
1 polymer ?
#
loop_
_entity_poly.entity_id
_entity_poly.type
_entity_poly.pdbx_seq_one_letter_code
_entity_poly.pdbx_strand_id
1 'polypeptide(L)' 'MDKLNYYQSIIKKILTKYAEIFSQVPDQDIEEILIFDDNRSQYLWFNIGWKMANELKQFPFIFV' A
#
# COMPACT_ATOMS: atom_id res chain seq x y z
N MET A 1 17.78 18.52 2.82
CA MET A 1 17.05 17.92 1.68
C MET A 1 17.42 16.45 1.49
N ASP A 2 18.71 16.09 1.52
CA ASP A 2 19.17 14.70 1.29
C ASP A 2 18.54 13.67 2.23
N LYS A 3 18.41 13.99 3.52
CA LYS A 3 17.83 13.07 4.51
C LYS A 3 16.34 12.80 4.25
N LEU A 4 15.60 13.81 3.79
CA LEU A 4 14.18 13.65 3.43
C LEU A 4 14.07 12.73 2.22
N ASN A 5 14.76 13.06 1.13
CA ASN A 5 14.76 12.26 -0.09
C ASN A 5 15.20 10.81 0.16
N TYR A 6 16.19 10.62 1.05
CA TYR A 6 16.63 9.30 1.50
C TYR A 6 15.49 8.51 2.16
N TYR A 7 14.79 9.09 3.14
CA TYR A 7 13.68 8.39 3.79
C TYR A 7 12.50 8.15 2.83
N GLN A 8 12.16 9.12 1.98
CA GLN A 8 11.12 8.93 0.96
C GLN A 8 11.46 7.74 0.04
N SER A 9 12.72 7.59 -0.35
CA SER A 9 13.17 6.44 -1.14
C SER A 9 13.06 5.10 -0.40
N ILE A 10 13.39 5.08 0.90
CA ILE A 10 13.25 3.88 1.73
C ILE A 10 11.79 3.48 1.85
N ILE A 11 10.90 4.42 2.15
CA ILE A 11 9.46 4.16 2.34
C ILE A 11 8.88 3.59 1.04
N LYS A 12 9.14 4.24 -0.10
CA LYS A 12 8.68 3.76 -1.41
C LYS A 12 9.20 2.35 -1.72
N LYS A 13 10.48 2.07 -1.43
CA LYS A 13 11.08 0.74 -1.63
C LYS A 13 10.42 -0.33 -0.76
N ILE A 14 10.14 -0.01 0.51
CA ILE A 14 9.49 -0.93 1.44
C ILE A 14 8.07 -1.23 0.95
N LEU A 15 7.25 -0.21 0.69
CA LEU A 15 5.86 -0.40 0.28
C LEU A 15 5.74 -1.13 -1.07
N THR A 16 6.59 -0.81 -2.04
CA THR A 16 6.63 -1.53 -3.33
C THR A 16 6.96 -3.00 -3.14
N LYS A 17 7.94 -3.31 -2.28
CA LYS A 17 8.32 -4.70 -2.03
C LYS A 17 7.24 -5.49 -1.31
N TYR A 18 6.50 -4.84 -0.42
CA TYR A 18 5.33 -5.47 0.19
C TYR A 18 4.24 -5.73 -0.85
N ALA A 19 3.89 -4.75 -1.68
CA ALA A 19 2.92 -4.95 -2.76
C ALA A 19 3.33 -6.09 -3.71
N GLU A 20 4.61 -6.17 -4.10
CA GLU A 20 5.13 -7.29 -4.90
C GLU A 20 4.94 -8.65 -4.23
N ILE A 21 5.16 -8.75 -2.91
CA ILE A 21 4.96 -10.00 -2.15
C ILE A 21 3.47 -10.38 -2.12
N PHE A 22 2.58 -9.42 -1.87
CA PHE A 22 1.14 -9.67 -1.77
C PHE A 22 0.49 -9.98 -3.13
N SER A 23 1.00 -9.39 -4.21
CA SER A 23 0.55 -9.68 -5.58
C SER A 23 0.76 -11.13 -6.03
N GLN A 24 1.60 -11.92 -5.32
CA GLN A 24 1.84 -13.33 -5.65
C GLN A 24 0.64 -14.24 -5.34
N VAL A 25 -0.26 -13.81 -4.47
CA VAL A 25 -1.52 -14.50 -4.18
C VAL A 25 -2.67 -13.55 -4.49
N PRO A 26 -2.98 -13.33 -5.77
CA PRO A 26 -4.01 -12.38 -6.16
C PRO A 26 -5.39 -12.90 -5.74
N ASP A 27 -6.16 -12.03 -5.11
CA ASP A 27 -7.57 -12.25 -4.81
C ASP A 27 -8.40 -11.49 -5.84
N GLN A 28 -9.17 -12.19 -6.66
CA GLN A 28 -9.88 -11.59 -7.80
C GLN A 28 -10.90 -10.51 -7.39
N ASP A 29 -11.36 -10.54 -6.14
CA ASP A 29 -12.33 -9.59 -5.61
C ASP A 29 -11.68 -8.39 -4.91
N ILE A 30 -10.35 -8.36 -4.83
CA ILE A 30 -9.57 -7.36 -4.11
C ILE A 30 -8.54 -6.72 -5.03
N GLU A 31 -8.64 -5.40 -5.18
CA GLU A 31 -7.67 -4.55 -5.84
C GLU A 31 -6.70 -3.96 -4.83
N GLU A 32 -5.41 -4.05 -5.11
CA GLU A 32 -4.33 -3.49 -4.30
C GLU A 32 -3.91 -2.13 -4.88
N ILE A 33 -3.94 -1.09 -4.04
CA ILE A 33 -3.66 0.29 -4.44
C ILE A 33 -2.46 0.82 -3.67
N LEU A 34 -1.50 1.38 -4.41
CA LEU A 34 -0.29 1.99 -3.91
C LEU A 34 -0.21 3.45 -4.39
N ILE A 35 -0.16 4.41 -3.46
CA ILE A 35 -0.15 5.84 -3.75
C ILE A 35 1.08 6.49 -3.10
N PHE A 36 1.82 7.26 -3.90
CA PHE A 36 2.97 8.04 -3.45
C PHE A 36 2.78 9.53 -3.79
N ASP A 37 2.70 10.37 -2.76
CA ASP A 37 2.71 11.83 -2.87
C ASP A 37 3.97 12.38 -2.18
N ASP A 38 5.03 12.56 -2.97
CA ASP A 38 6.31 13.08 -2.49
C ASP A 38 6.20 14.54 -2.00
N ASN A 39 5.28 15.33 -2.59
CA ASN A 39 5.10 16.75 -2.25
C ASN A 39 4.51 16.91 -0.85
N ARG A 40 3.60 16.01 -0.46
CA ARG A 40 3.02 15.97 0.89
C ARG A 40 3.68 14.96 1.81
N SER A 41 4.65 14.18 1.30
CA SER A 41 5.27 13.06 2.00
C SER A 41 4.23 12.06 2.53
N GLN A 42 3.21 11.77 1.71
CA GLN A 42 2.17 10.79 2.02
C GLN A 42 2.36 9.54 1.16
N TYR A 43 2.39 8.38 1.80
CA TYR A 43 2.60 7.09 1.13
C TYR A 43 1.56 6.12 1.67
N LEU A 44 0.68 5.65 0.81
CA LEU A 44 -0.46 4.82 1.20
C LEU A 44 -0.42 3.51 0.44
N TRP A 45 -0.74 2.42 1.14
CA TRP A 45 -0.91 1.10 0.56
C TRP A 45 -2.14 0.46 1.19
N PHE A 46 -3.12 0.11 0.36
CA PHE A 46 -4.39 -0.44 0.84
C PHE A 46 -5.10 -1.27 -0.21
N ASN A 47 -5.97 -2.14 0.28
CA ASN A 47 -6.80 -3.02 -0.53
C ASN A 47 -8.22 -2.48 -0.60
N ILE A 48 -8.82 -2.47 -1.79
CA ILE A 48 -10.24 -2.20 -2.01
C ILE A 48 -10.85 -3.43 -2.65
N GLY A 49 -11.95 -3.95 -2.11
CA GLY A 49 -12.58 -5.12 -2.68
C GLY A 49 -13.89 -5.50 -2.02
N TRP A 50 -14.59 -6.45 -2.62
CA TRP A 50 -15.87 -6.95 -2.14
C TRP A 50 -15.87 -8.47 -2.09
N LYS A 51 -15.70 -9.07 -0.90
CA LYS A 51 -15.88 -10.51 -0.72
C LYS A 51 -17.34 -10.86 -0.44
N MET A 52 -17.96 -11.67 -1.30
CA MET A 52 -19.31 -12.21 -1.05
C MET A 52 -19.28 -13.36 -0.05
N ALA A 53 -19.42 -13.02 1.23
CA ALA A 53 -20.30 -13.64 2.23
C ALA A 53 -19.74 -13.34 3.63
N ASN A 54 -20.43 -12.45 4.34
CA ASN A 54 -20.23 -12.04 5.73
C ASN A 54 -18.99 -11.18 6.01
N GLU A 55 -19.14 -9.89 5.66
CA GLU A 55 -18.49 -8.72 6.28
C GLU A 55 -17.01 -8.83 6.66
N LEU A 56 -16.13 -8.89 5.66
CA LEU A 56 -14.75 -8.42 5.85
C LEU A 56 -14.63 -6.98 5.34
N LYS A 57 -14.83 -6.01 6.24
CA LYS A 57 -14.19 -4.70 6.11
C LYS A 57 -12.75 -4.85 6.54
N GLN A 58 -11.88 -5.24 5.62
CA GLN A 58 -10.44 -5.18 5.90
C GLN A 58 -10.02 -3.71 5.86
N PHE A 59 -9.78 -3.16 7.05
CA PHE A 59 -9.22 -1.82 7.18
C PHE A 59 -7.78 -1.81 6.67
N PRO A 60 -7.35 -0.75 5.97
CA PRO A 60 -6.00 -0.63 5.47
C PRO A 60 -4.99 -0.65 6.61
N PHE A 61 -3.89 -1.39 6.42
CA PHE A 61 -2.67 -1.17 7.18
C PHE A 61 -2.10 0.19 6.76
N ILE A 62 -2.51 1.24 7.46
CA ILE A 62 -1.95 2.58 7.29
C ILE A 62 -0.61 2.59 8.00
N PHE A 63 0.50 2.59 7.25
CA PHE A 63 1.75 3.12 7.75
C PHE A 63 1.68 4.64 7.59
N VAL A 64 1.44 5.35 8.70
CA VAL A 64 1.56 6.83 8.78
C VAL A 64 3.03 7.20 8.83
#